data_AF-A0AAJ0TEH7-F1
#
_entry.id   AF-A0AAJ0TEH7-F1
#
_cell.length_a   1.000
_cell.length_b   1.000
_cell.length_c   1.000
_cell.angle_alpha   90.00
_cell.angle_beta   90.00
_cell.angle_gamma   90.00
#
_symmetry.space_group_name_H-M   'P 1'
#
loop_
_entity.id
_entity.type
_entity.pdbx_description
1 polymer ?
#
loop_
_entity_poly.entity_id
_entity_poly.type
_entity_poly.pdbx_seq_one_letter_code
_entity_poly.pdbx_strand_id
1 'polypeptide(L)'
;MLKDYENEILIRMFDKGVIGMDYTSVERIASKIKWSDIAVKYRVKKSFQSIIRDLASKLLVSDHGKSGRVASVTKLGVDYVHELKKTREKFV
;
A
#
# COMPACT_ATOMS: atom_id res chain seq x y z
N MET A 1 0.14 14.90 -1.04
CA MET A 1 1.47 14.25 -1.14
C MET A 1 1.50 13.06 -0.19
N LEU A 2 1.99 11.90 -0.62
CA LEU A 2 2.12 10.72 0.24
C LEU A 2 3.35 10.81 1.12
N LYS A 3 3.27 10.20 2.30
CA LYS A 3 4.41 10.01 3.19
C LYS A 3 5.27 8.84 2.73
N ASP A 4 6.56 8.84 3.09
CA ASP A 4 7.51 7.81 2.64
C ASP A 4 7.08 6.38 3.00
N TYR A 5 6.47 6.18 4.17
CA TYR A 5 5.95 4.87 4.54
C TYR A 5 4.72 4.45 3.73
N GLU A 6 3.88 5.40 3.30
CA GLU A 6 2.72 5.12 2.43
C GLU A 6 3.21 4.69 1.03
N ASN A 7 4.25 5.36 0.53
CA ASN A 7 4.94 4.99 -0.70
C ASN A 7 5.55 3.59 -0.60
N GLU A 8 6.25 3.27 0.49
CA GLU A 8 6.85 1.94 0.69
C GLU A 8 5.78 0.84 0.83
N ILE A 9 4.65 1.12 1.48
CA ILE A 9 3.50 0.20 1.53
C ILE A 9 2.98 -0.09 0.12
N LEU A 10 2.70 0.95 -0.68
CA LEU A 10 2.20 0.79 -2.05
C LEU A 10 3.16 -0.01 -2.93
N ILE A 11 4.45 0.31 -2.87
CA ILE A 11 5.49 -0.43 -3.61
C ILE A 11 5.50 -1.90 -3.19
N ARG A 12 5.49 -2.20 -1.88
CA ARG A 12 5.54 -3.59 -1.43
C ARG A 12 4.23 -4.34 -1.71
N MET A 13 3.07 -3.69 -1.66
CA MET A 13 1.80 -4.30 -2.08
C MET A 13 1.85 -4.67 -3.56
N PHE A 14 2.33 -3.75 -4.41
CA PHE A 14 2.55 -3.96 -5.84
C PHE A 14 3.52 -5.12 -6.10
N ASP A 15 4.71 -5.11 -5.49
CA ASP A 15 5.75 -6.14 -5.67
C ASP A 15 5.29 -7.52 -5.18
N LYS A 16 4.33 -7.56 -4.26
CA LYS A 16 3.71 -8.80 -3.77
C LYS A 16 2.45 -9.19 -4.54
N GLY A 17 2.13 -8.51 -5.65
CA GLY A 17 0.99 -8.83 -6.51
C GLY A 17 -0.38 -8.58 -5.88
N VAL A 18 -0.46 -7.73 -4.85
CA VAL A 18 -1.74 -7.37 -4.19
C VAL A 18 -2.47 -6.34 -5.04
N ILE A 19 -2.91 -6.72 -6.24
CA ILE A 19 -3.42 -5.82 -7.29
C ILE A 19 -4.80 -6.31 -7.77
N GLY A 20 -5.74 -5.40 -8.01
CA GLY A 20 -7.02 -5.71 -8.67
C GLY A 20 -7.95 -6.62 -7.86
N MET A 21 -8.47 -7.70 -8.48
CA MET A 21 -9.44 -8.62 -7.87
C MET A 21 -8.84 -9.64 -6.87
N ASP A 22 -7.55 -9.54 -6.54
CA ASP A 22 -6.95 -10.32 -5.45
C ASP A 22 -7.36 -9.70 -4.11
N TYR A 23 -8.63 -9.89 -3.72
CA TYR A 23 -9.28 -9.39 -2.51
C TYR A 23 -8.66 -10.01 -1.24
N THR A 24 -7.41 -9.65 -0.96
CA THR A 24 -6.62 -10.16 0.17
C THR A 24 -6.98 -9.41 1.44
N SER A 25 -7.10 -10.12 2.57
CA SER A 25 -7.39 -9.47 3.86
C SER A 25 -6.26 -8.51 4.27
N VAL A 26 -6.63 -7.37 4.87
CA VAL A 26 -5.69 -6.34 5.34
C VAL A 26 -4.63 -6.94 6.29
N GLU A 27 -5.01 -7.89 7.13
CA GLU A 27 -4.09 -8.64 8.01
C GLU A 27 -3.06 -9.44 7.20
N ARG A 28 -3.53 -10.18 6.19
CA ARG A 28 -2.64 -10.98 5.33
C ARG A 28 -1.73 -10.09 4.49
N ILE A 29 -2.22 -8.94 4.02
CA ILE A 29 -1.39 -7.94 3.34
C ILE A 29 -0.30 -7.45 4.29
N ALA A 30 -0.66 -7.07 5.53
CA ALA A 30 0.28 -6.57 6.52
C ALA A 30 1.44 -7.55 6.74
N SER A 31 1.14 -8.85 6.88
CA SER A 31 2.17 -9.89 6.97
C SER A 31 2.98 -10.03 5.67
N LYS A 32 2.32 -10.05 4.51
CA LYS A 32 2.97 -10.24 3.19
C LYS A 32 3.97 -9.13 2.85
N ILE A 33 3.67 -7.89 3.23
CA ILE A 33 4.55 -6.72 2.99
C ILE A 33 5.52 -6.47 4.16
N LYS A 34 5.47 -7.27 5.22
CA LYS A 34 6.21 -7.05 6.48
C LYS A 34 5.96 -5.65 7.06
N TRP A 35 4.69 -5.33 7.31
CA TRP A 35 4.25 -4.05 7.85
C TRP A 35 5.00 -3.66 9.14
N SER A 36 5.25 -4.62 10.04
CA SER A 36 6.03 -4.42 11.26
C SER A 36 7.35 -3.70 11.01
N ASP A 37 8.08 -4.13 9.97
CA ASP A 37 9.41 -3.61 9.65
C ASP A 37 9.31 -2.18 9.13
N ILE A 38 8.29 -1.89 8.31
CA ILE A 38 8.00 -0.54 7.82
C ILE A 38 7.62 0.38 8.98
N ALA A 39 6.74 -0.09 9.86
CA ALA A 39 6.27 0.67 11.02
C ALA A 39 7.43 1.07 11.94
N VAL A 40 8.35 0.13 12.19
CA VAL A 40 9.57 0.39 12.98
C VAL A 40 10.49 1.37 12.24
N LYS A 41 10.81 1.11 10.97
CA LYS A 41 11.72 1.93 10.14
C LYS A 41 11.27 3.39 10.07
N TYR A 42 9.98 3.63 9.91
CA TYR A 42 9.40 4.97 9.75
C TYR A 42 8.76 5.52 11.03
N ARG A 43 8.89 4.83 12.16
CA ARG A 43 8.29 5.20 13.46
C ARG A 43 6.78 5.48 13.37
N VAL A 44 6.07 4.66 12.61
CA VAL A 44 4.64 4.87 12.34
C VAL A 44 3.80 4.45 13.54
N LYS A 45 2.98 5.38 14.04
CA LYS A 45 2.05 5.14 15.16
C LYS A 45 0.63 4.78 14.71
N LYS A 46 0.30 4.96 13.43
CA LYS A 46 -1.01 4.62 12.87
C LYS A 46 -1.15 3.11 12.69
N SER A 47 -2.36 2.60 12.86
CA SER A 47 -2.67 1.21 12.51
C SER A 47 -2.60 1.01 11.00
N PHE A 48 -2.24 -0.21 10.57
CA PHE A 48 -2.18 -0.53 9.15
C PHE A 48 -3.53 -0.29 8.46
N GLN A 49 -4.63 -0.66 9.12
CA GLN A 49 -5.98 -0.43 8.59
C GLN A 49 -6.27 1.06 8.39
N SER A 50 -5.85 1.94 9.30
CA SER A 50 -6.01 3.40 9.10
C SER A 50 -5.23 3.88 7.88
N ILE A 51 -4.04 3.33 7.64
CA ILE A 51 -3.22 3.71 6.48
C ILE A 51 -3.86 3.21 5.18
N ILE A 52 -4.41 2.00 5.17
CA ILE A 52 -5.16 1.48 4.02
C ILE A 52 -6.36 2.38 3.70
N ARG A 53 -7.12 2.83 4.70
CA ARG A 53 -8.21 3.81 4.49
C ARG A 53 -7.70 5.14 3.94
N ASP A 54 -6.57 5.63 4.46
CA ASP A 54 -5.94 6.86 3.96
C ASP A 54 -5.45 6.72 2.50
N LEU A 55 -5.05 5.53 2.07
CA LEU A 55 -4.68 5.23 0.69
C LEU A 55 -5.92 5.03 -0.20
N ALA A 56 -7.00 4.47 0.36
CA ALA A 56 -8.26 4.28 -0.33
C ALA A 56 -8.99 5.59 -0.61
N SER A 57 -8.96 6.54 0.32
CA SER A 57 -9.49 7.90 0.10
C SER A 57 -8.76 8.66 -1.03
N LYS A 58 -7.55 8.22 -1.39
CA LYS A 58 -6.76 8.74 -2.51
C LYS A 58 -6.90 7.90 -3.79
N LEU A 59 -7.77 6.88 -3.78
CA LEU A 59 -8.04 5.97 -4.89
C LEU A 59 -6.82 5.11 -5.33
N LEU A 60 -5.78 5.01 -4.51
CA LEU A 60 -4.56 4.23 -4.82
C LEU A 60 -4.70 2.76 -4.39
N VAL A 61 -5.49 2.53 -3.36
CA VAL A 61 -5.90 1.21 -2.88
C VAL A 61 -7.41 1.18 -2.90
N SER A 62 -8.00 0.00 -3.02
CA SER A 62 -9.41 -0.21 -2.77
C SER A 62 -9.56 -1.05 -1.51
N ASP A 63 -10.44 -0.66 -0.59
CA ASP A 63 -10.74 -1.38 0.65
C ASP A 63 -12.13 -2.05 0.57
N HIS A 64 -12.21 -3.11 -0.24
CA HIS A 64 -13.45 -3.84 -0.46
C HIS A 64 -13.87 -4.72 0.75
N GLY A 65 -15.08 -5.29 0.68
CA GLY A 65 -15.62 -6.27 1.65
C GLY A 65 -16.40 -5.67 2.82
N LYS A 66 -17.17 -6.52 3.52
CA LYS A 66 -17.91 -6.13 4.73
C LYS A 66 -16.90 -5.55 5.75
N SER A 67 -17.05 -4.28 6.09
CA SER A 67 -16.19 -3.53 7.02
C SER A 67 -14.76 -3.21 6.53
N GLY A 68 -14.46 -3.21 5.22
CA GLY A 68 -13.15 -2.76 4.70
C GLY A 68 -11.98 -3.65 5.11
N ARG A 69 -12.22 -4.96 5.13
CA ARG A 69 -11.26 -5.97 5.61
C ARG A 69 -10.38 -6.56 4.53
N VAL A 70 -10.69 -6.35 3.25
CA VAL A 70 -9.84 -6.77 2.14
C VAL A 70 -9.35 -5.54 1.39
N ALA A 71 -8.16 -5.60 0.82
CA ALA A 71 -7.64 -4.49 0.04
C ALA A 71 -6.78 -4.94 -1.15
N SER A 72 -6.72 -4.09 -2.17
CA SER A 72 -5.88 -4.27 -3.34
C SER A 72 -5.45 -2.95 -3.94
N VAL A 73 -4.29 -2.92 -4.60
CA VAL A 73 -3.82 -1.74 -5.34
C VAL A 73 -4.71 -1.57 -6.57
N THR A 74 -5.23 -0.36 -6.77
CA THR A 74 -6.06 -0.02 -7.94
C THR A 74 -5.19 0.19 -9.18
N LYS A 75 -5.81 0.34 -10.35
CA LYS A 75 -5.10 0.77 -11.57
C LYS A 75 -4.33 2.08 -11.33
N LEU A 76 -4.96 3.07 -10.69
CA LEU A 76 -4.33 4.35 -10.37
C LEU A 76 -3.13 4.17 -9.42
N GLY A 77 -3.25 3.27 -8.43
CA GLY A 77 -2.14 2.94 -7.53
C GLY A 77 -0.97 2.26 -8.25
N VAL A 78 -1.26 1.39 -9.21
CA VAL A 78 -0.23 0.76 -10.07
C VAL A 78 0.50 1.81 -10.89
N ASP A 79 -0.23 2.67 -11.59
CA ASP A 79 0.34 3.75 -12.41
C ASP A 79 1.22 4.67 -11.55
N TYR A 80 0.75 5.02 -10.35
CA TYR A 80 1.51 5.80 -9.39
C TYR A 80 2.83 5.13 -8.98
N VAL A 81 2.81 3.83 -8.67
CA VAL A 81 4.02 3.07 -8.29
C VAL A 81 5.02 3.00 -9.45
N HIS A 82 4.55 2.83 -10.69
CA HIS A 82 5.42 2.83 -11.85
C HIS A 82 6.16 4.16 -12.03
N GLU A 83 5.47 5.29 -11.92
CA GLU A 83 6.09 6.61 -12.02
C GLU A 83 7.04 6.89 -10.84
N LEU A 84 6.69 6.44 -9.63
CA LEU A 84 7.54 6.56 -8.45
C LEU A 84 8.85 5.77 -8.62
N LYS A 85 8.79 4.55 -9.15
CA LYS A 85 9.97 3.71 -9.40
C LYS A 85 10.87 4.35 -10.47
N LYS A 86 10.30 4.76 -11.61
CA LYS A 86 11.05 5.48 -12.66
C LYS A 86 11.76 6.71 -12.13
N THR A 87 11.10 7.46 -11.25
CA THR A 87 11.69 8.66 -10.63
C THR A 87 12.87 8.28 -9.75
N ARG A 88 12.72 7.26 -8.89
CA ARG A 88 13.81 6.80 -8.02
C ARG A 88 15.02 6.29 -8.80
N GLU A 89 14.81 5.57 -9.90
CA GLU A 89 15.88 5.06 -10.77
C GLU A 89 16.66 6.18 -11.46
N LYS A 90 16.05 7.35 -11.69
CA LYS A 90 16.74 8.51 -12.31
C LYS A 90 17.68 9.26 -11.35
N PHE A 91 17.64 8.96 -10.06
CA PHE A 91 18.46 9.60 -9.03
C PHE A 91 19.43 8.63 -8.34
N VAL A 92 19.61 7.44 -8.91
CA VAL A 92 20.67 6.47 -8.57
C VAL A 92 21.66 6.42 -9.73
#